data_AF-A0A418YDJ2-F1
#
_entry.id   AF-A0A418YDJ2-F1
#
_cell.length_a   1.000
_cell.length_b   1.000
_cell.length_c   1.000
_cell.angle_alpha   90.00
_cell.angle_beta   90.00
_cell.angle_gamma   90.00
#
_symmetry.space_group_name_H-M   'P 1'
#
loop_
_entity.id
_entity.type
_entity.pdbx_description
1 polymer ?
#
loop_
_entity_poly.entity_id
_entity_poly.type
_entity_poly.pdbx_seq_one_letter_code
_entity_poly.pdbx_strand_id
1 'polypeptide(L)'
;MTSLIETCLKPLRVKSSPALRKIFCRVCDLCAGSQAKIATSIKSQNMILNILWREIIWSQVKRFSKEQIMTDVTIYGQQFSNFVRSVELACLFTDVTYQIGHQHQGKDIEWKSEQHLAIHPFSRMPVLLQGDFVLAESVAICQYLALQDPQQRIIADDPQQQAVQLQWALLAAKEIDRGIIRRYLLELVMPTGENGKPDFARMMRNKPDALAVVAVVERQLSKHKYIAGDSLSFADFILLPTLHYSLRLQNDLSIVTPQSIIRDYVASALTLPGVADILNYEGL
;
A
#
# COMPACT_ATOMS: atom_id res chain seq x y z
N MET A 1 20.16 -22.16 32.05
CA MET A 1 19.45 -21.33 31.05
C MET A 1 18.34 -20.47 31.65
N THR A 2 17.64 -20.91 32.69
CA THR A 2 16.54 -20.17 33.33
C THR A 2 16.95 -18.85 33.99
N SER A 3 18.17 -18.74 34.54
CA SER A 3 18.61 -17.53 35.27
C SER A 3 19.03 -16.34 34.40
N LEU A 4 19.46 -16.56 33.15
CA LEU A 4 19.86 -15.49 32.22
C LEU A 4 18.64 -14.77 31.61
N ILE A 5 17.58 -15.53 31.31
CA ILE A 5 16.32 -15.01 30.76
C ILE A 5 15.63 -14.08 31.76
N GLU A 6 15.56 -14.46 33.03
CA GLU A 6 14.94 -13.63 34.08
C GLU A 6 15.74 -12.34 34.37
N THR A 7 17.07 -12.39 34.22
CA THR A 7 17.93 -11.21 34.46
C THR A 7 17.79 -10.19 33.32
N CYS A 8 17.61 -10.63 32.07
CA CYS A 8 17.39 -9.74 30.93
C CYS A 8 15.97 -9.16 30.83
N LEU A 9 14.95 -9.87 31.33
CA LEU A 9 13.54 -9.46 31.24
C LEU A 9 13.05 -8.60 32.42
N LYS A 10 13.75 -8.63 33.57
CA LYS A 10 13.42 -7.84 34.77
C LYS A 10 13.24 -6.32 34.54
N PRO A 11 14.00 -5.64 33.66
CA PRO A 11 13.82 -4.20 33.44
C PRO A 11 12.63 -3.85 32.55
N LEU A 12 12.04 -4.80 31.82
CA LEU A 12 11.22 -4.48 30.64
C LEU A 12 9.72 -4.33 30.90
N ARG A 13 9.17 -4.67 32.09
CA ARG A 13 7.72 -4.61 32.40
C ARG A 13 6.80 -5.07 31.24
N VAL A 14 7.24 -5.98 30.38
CA VAL A 14 6.40 -6.50 29.28
C VAL A 14 5.50 -7.57 29.87
N LYS A 15 4.21 -7.26 30.01
CA LYS A 15 3.17 -8.28 30.26
C LYS A 15 3.20 -9.23 29.06
N SER A 16 3.74 -10.43 29.28
CA SER A 16 4.23 -11.31 28.23
C SER A 16 3.12 -12.08 27.51
N SER A 17 2.92 -11.81 26.22
CA SER A 17 2.31 -12.76 25.28
C SER A 17 3.23 -14.00 25.13
N PRO A 18 2.68 -15.23 25.07
CA PRO A 18 3.47 -16.46 24.86
C PRO A 18 4.34 -16.43 23.59
N ALA A 19 3.94 -15.67 22.56
CA ALA A 19 4.69 -15.51 21.32
C ALA A 19 6.01 -14.75 21.52
N LEU A 20 5.99 -13.68 22.32
CA LEU A 20 7.19 -12.88 22.64
C LEU A 20 8.23 -13.68 23.44
N ARG A 21 7.79 -14.61 24.30
CA ARG A 21 8.69 -15.52 25.02
C ARG A 21 9.41 -16.50 24.08
N LYS A 22 8.71 -17.05 23.08
CA LYS A 22 9.32 -17.95 22.09
C LYS A 22 10.35 -17.23 21.21
N ILE A 23 10.07 -15.98 20.83
CA ILE A 23 10.98 -15.14 20.04
C ILE A 23 12.25 -14.81 20.84
N PHE A 24 12.09 -14.39 22.09
CA PHE A 24 13.23 -14.07 22.96
C PHE A 24 14.12 -15.31 23.23
N CYS A 25 13.52 -16.48 23.44
CA CYS A 25 14.28 -17.73 23.60
C CYS A 25 15.10 -18.08 22.34
N ARG A 26 14.54 -17.95 21.13
CA ARG A 26 15.29 -18.24 19.88
C ARG A 26 16.45 -17.26 19.64
N VAL A 27 16.26 -15.98 19.94
CA VAL A 27 17.34 -14.98 19.86
C VAL A 27 18.43 -15.29 20.90
N CYS A 28 18.04 -15.70 22.11
CA CYS A 28 18.98 -16.16 23.13
C CYS A 28 19.70 -17.46 22.72
N ASP A 29 19.05 -18.41 22.05
CA ASP A 29 19.66 -19.67 21.60
C ASP A 29 20.65 -19.45 20.44
N LEU A 30 20.32 -18.56 19.50
CA LEU A 30 21.23 -18.11 18.44
C LEU A 30 22.43 -17.35 19.01
N CYS A 31 22.19 -16.50 20.03
CA CYS A 31 23.26 -15.83 20.77
C CYS A 31 24.09 -16.84 21.58
N ALA A 32 23.48 -17.84 22.21
CA ALA A 32 24.17 -18.86 23.01
C ALA A 32 25.10 -19.73 22.14
N GLY A 33 24.70 -20.03 20.90
CA GLY A 33 25.56 -20.69 19.90
C GLY A 33 26.80 -19.89 19.53
N SER A 34 26.69 -18.54 19.53
CA SER A 34 27.85 -17.64 19.33
C SER A 34 28.66 -17.39 20.61
N GLN A 35 28.03 -17.44 21.78
CA GLN A 35 28.68 -17.22 23.07
C GLN A 35 29.58 -18.39 23.48
N ALA A 36 29.29 -19.63 23.08
CA ALA A 36 30.15 -20.77 23.39
C ALA A 36 31.57 -20.65 22.78
N LYS A 37 31.75 -19.85 21.70
CA LYS A 37 33.06 -19.63 21.07
C LYS A 37 33.79 -18.37 21.55
N ILE A 38 33.12 -17.45 22.24
CA ILE A 38 33.69 -16.15 22.66
C ILE A 38 33.78 -16.03 24.20
N ALA A 39 32.98 -16.79 24.95
CA ALA A 39 32.89 -16.69 26.41
C ALA A 39 34.13 -17.18 27.20
N THR A 40 35.14 -17.75 26.54
CA THR A 40 36.40 -18.11 27.21
C THR A 40 37.37 -16.95 27.39
N SER A 41 37.13 -15.75 26.83
CA SER A 41 38.17 -14.70 26.82
C SER A 41 37.85 -13.35 27.48
N ILE A 42 36.66 -13.08 28.02
CA ILE A 42 36.37 -11.72 28.55
C ILE A 42 35.66 -11.79 29.90
N LYS A 43 36.44 -12.05 30.96
CA LYS A 43 36.14 -11.57 32.32
C LYS A 43 36.83 -10.23 32.52
N SER A 44 36.25 -9.13 32.04
CA SER A 44 36.47 -7.80 32.61
C SER A 44 35.46 -6.78 32.11
N GLN A 45 35.04 -5.94 33.04
CA GLN A 45 34.03 -4.90 32.96
C GLN A 45 34.34 -3.86 31.87
N ASN A 46 33.68 -3.93 30.72
CA ASN A 46 33.66 -2.81 29.78
C ASN A 46 32.22 -2.38 29.48
N MET A 47 31.79 -1.33 30.16
CA MET A 47 30.47 -0.69 30.01
C MET A 47 30.21 -0.27 28.55
N ILE A 48 31.26 0.15 27.83
CA ILE A 48 31.21 0.53 26.41
C ILE A 48 30.94 -0.68 25.51
N LEU A 49 31.52 -1.85 25.80
CA LEU A 49 31.18 -3.08 25.07
C LEU A 49 29.72 -3.46 25.31
N ASN A 50 29.19 -3.34 26.53
CA ASN A 50 27.78 -3.63 26.81
C ASN A 50 26.80 -2.69 26.06
N ILE A 51 27.17 -1.42 25.85
CA ILE A 51 26.35 -0.46 25.08
C ILE A 51 26.42 -0.79 23.58
N LEU A 52 27.61 -1.02 23.03
CA LEU A 52 27.80 -1.42 21.63
C LEU A 52 27.11 -2.76 21.33
N TRP A 53 27.19 -3.73 22.23
CA TRP A 53 26.48 -5.01 22.11
C TRP A 53 24.96 -4.83 22.17
N ARG A 54 24.45 -3.93 23.01
CA ARG A 54 23.02 -3.59 23.02
C ARG A 54 22.60 -2.96 21.70
N GLU A 55 23.31 -1.99 21.17
CA GLU A 55 22.99 -1.36 19.88
C GLU A 55 23.03 -2.37 18.72
N ILE A 56 24.02 -3.27 18.69
CA ILE A 56 24.12 -4.33 17.68
C ILE A 56 22.98 -5.35 17.83
N ILE A 57 22.65 -5.77 19.05
CA ILE A 57 21.52 -6.67 19.29
C ILE A 57 20.20 -5.97 18.94
N TRP A 58 20.02 -4.69 19.28
CA TRP A 58 18.82 -3.93 18.95
C TRP A 58 18.68 -3.70 17.45
N SER A 59 19.78 -3.45 16.73
CA SER A 59 19.75 -3.35 15.27
C SER A 59 19.45 -4.69 14.60
N GLN A 60 20.01 -5.78 15.12
CA GLN A 60 19.72 -7.15 14.67
C GLN A 60 18.29 -7.57 15.00
N VAL A 61 17.75 -7.24 16.17
CA VAL A 61 16.36 -7.51 16.56
C VAL A 61 15.39 -6.65 15.74
N LYS A 62 15.68 -5.38 15.49
CA LYS A 62 14.90 -4.54 14.57
C LYS A 62 14.89 -5.09 13.15
N ARG A 63 16.04 -5.59 12.69
CA ARG A 63 16.20 -6.21 11.38
C ARG A 63 15.48 -7.56 11.30
N PHE A 64 15.59 -8.43 12.31
CA PHE A 64 14.86 -9.69 12.40
C PHE A 64 13.36 -9.47 12.56
N SER A 65 12.91 -8.46 13.30
CA SER A 65 11.49 -8.09 13.33
C SER A 65 11.04 -7.58 11.96
N LYS A 66 11.88 -6.83 11.22
CA LYS A 66 11.55 -6.39 9.86
C LYS A 66 11.52 -7.54 8.84
N GLU A 67 12.50 -8.45 8.88
CA GLU A 67 12.59 -9.64 8.01
C GLU A 67 11.49 -10.67 8.32
N GLN A 68 11.06 -10.79 9.59
CA GLN A 68 9.96 -11.66 9.99
C GLN A 68 8.58 -10.99 9.85
N ILE A 69 8.55 -9.67 9.61
CA ILE A 69 7.40 -8.92 9.08
C ILE A 69 7.45 -8.89 7.53
N MET A 70 7.97 -9.94 6.89
CA MET A 70 7.47 -10.35 5.56
C MET A 70 6.10 -11.03 5.73
N THR A 71 5.19 -10.37 6.44
CA THR A 71 3.84 -10.85 6.71
C THR A 71 3.09 -10.99 5.40
N ASP A 72 2.51 -12.17 5.16
CA ASP A 72 1.49 -12.39 4.11
C ASP A 72 0.43 -11.28 4.21
N VAL A 73 0.53 -10.28 3.33
CA VAL A 73 -0.49 -9.27 3.17
C VAL A 73 -1.56 -9.85 2.25
N THR A 74 -2.79 -9.93 2.75
CA THR A 74 -3.95 -10.15 1.89
C THR A 74 -4.61 -8.81 1.60
N ILE A 75 -4.76 -8.48 0.33
CA ILE A 75 -5.60 -7.37 -0.12
C ILE A 75 -7.00 -7.94 -0.38
N TYR A 76 -7.95 -7.61 0.49
CA TYR A 76 -9.35 -7.94 0.28
C TYR A 76 -9.90 -7.08 -0.86
N GLY A 77 -10.31 -7.70 -1.96
CA GLY A 77 -10.89 -6.99 -3.10
C GLY A 77 -10.94 -7.80 -4.39
N GLN A 78 -11.12 -7.08 -5.50
CA GLN A 78 -11.21 -7.64 -6.85
C GLN A 78 -10.18 -6.93 -7.75
N GLN A 79 -9.51 -7.67 -8.62
CA GLN A 79 -8.43 -7.17 -9.49
C GLN A 79 -8.86 -6.02 -10.40
N PHE A 80 -10.14 -5.95 -10.76
CA PHE A 80 -10.67 -4.87 -11.57
C PHE A 80 -10.81 -3.54 -10.82
N SER A 81 -10.76 -3.53 -9.48
CA SER A 81 -10.89 -2.29 -8.72
C SER A 81 -9.64 -1.43 -8.90
N ASN A 82 -9.82 -0.19 -9.36
CA ASN A 82 -8.75 0.79 -9.48
C ASN A 82 -8.03 1.01 -8.14
N PHE A 83 -8.76 0.98 -7.02
CA PHE A 83 -8.17 1.13 -5.70
C PHE A 83 -7.48 -0.13 -5.17
N VAL A 84 -7.89 -1.33 -5.59
CA VAL A 84 -7.11 -2.56 -5.30
C VAL A 84 -5.77 -2.48 -6.00
N ARG A 85 -5.76 -2.13 -7.29
CA ARG A 85 -4.52 -1.90 -8.07
C ARG A 85 -3.63 -0.82 -7.48
N SER A 86 -4.22 0.20 -6.86
CA SER A 86 -3.44 1.24 -6.17
C SER A 86 -2.64 0.64 -5.00
N VAL A 87 -3.25 -0.26 -4.23
CA VAL A 87 -2.58 -0.96 -3.13
C VAL A 87 -1.55 -1.95 -3.65
N GLU A 88 -1.83 -2.64 -4.75
CA GLU A 88 -0.84 -3.50 -5.42
C GLU A 88 0.41 -2.72 -5.84
N LEU A 89 0.23 -1.52 -6.43
CA LEU A 89 1.35 -0.64 -6.76
C LEU A 89 2.13 -0.25 -5.51
N ALA A 90 1.44 0.10 -4.42
CA ALA A 90 2.11 0.39 -3.16
C ALA A 90 2.95 -0.81 -2.67
N CYS A 91 2.37 -2.02 -2.66
CA CYS A 91 3.09 -3.23 -2.28
C CYS A 91 4.32 -3.48 -3.18
N LEU A 92 4.17 -3.35 -4.50
CA LEU A 92 5.23 -3.51 -5.48
C LEU A 92 6.41 -2.56 -5.20
N PHE A 93 6.13 -1.28 -4.99
CA PHE A 93 7.18 -0.26 -4.78
C PHE A 93 7.75 -0.25 -3.36
N THR A 94 7.12 -0.94 -2.41
CA THR A 94 7.64 -1.12 -1.04
C THR A 94 8.19 -2.51 -0.78
N ASP A 95 8.34 -3.34 -1.83
CA ASP A 95 8.85 -4.72 -1.75
C ASP A 95 8.05 -5.61 -0.77
N VAL A 96 6.74 -5.36 -0.66
CA VAL A 96 5.82 -6.13 0.19
C VAL A 96 5.17 -7.23 -0.65
N THR A 97 5.41 -8.48 -0.28
CA THR A 97 4.69 -9.62 -0.87
C THR A 97 3.22 -9.59 -0.47
N TYR A 98 2.35 -9.78 -1.43
CA TYR A 98 0.90 -9.76 -1.21
C TYR A 98 0.18 -10.82 -2.04
N GLN A 99 -1.06 -11.08 -1.66
CA GLN A 99 -2.04 -11.80 -2.46
C GLN A 99 -3.38 -11.05 -2.43
N ILE A 100 -4.20 -11.25 -3.46
CA ILE A 100 -5.58 -10.76 -3.47
C ILE A 100 -6.50 -11.92 -3.13
N GLY A 101 -7.35 -11.73 -2.13
CA GLY A 101 -8.13 -12.83 -1.60
C GLY A 101 -9.23 -12.38 -0.66
N HIS A 102 -10.18 -13.27 -0.44
CA HIS A 102 -11.37 -13.01 0.37
C HIS A 102 -11.31 -13.76 1.69
N GLN A 103 -10.11 -14.21 2.09
CA GLN A 103 -9.87 -15.00 3.29
C GLN A 103 -9.04 -14.21 4.31
N HIS A 104 -9.41 -14.33 5.58
CA HIS A 104 -8.65 -13.79 6.70
C HIS A 104 -8.62 -14.78 7.85
N GLN A 105 -7.43 -15.11 8.35
CA GLN A 105 -7.24 -16.05 9.48
C GLN A 105 -8.00 -17.39 9.29
N GLY A 106 -7.99 -17.93 8.07
CA GLY A 106 -8.64 -19.19 7.73
C GLY A 106 -10.17 -19.13 7.60
N LYS A 107 -10.76 -17.93 7.56
CA LYS A 107 -12.19 -17.73 7.35
C LYS A 107 -12.46 -16.96 6.06
N ASP A 108 -13.46 -17.37 5.32
CA ASP A 108 -13.99 -16.63 4.17
C ASP A 108 -14.74 -15.38 4.65
N ILE A 109 -14.54 -14.28 3.93
CA ILE A 109 -15.20 -12.99 4.12
C ILE A 109 -16.03 -12.72 2.87
N GLU A 110 -17.29 -13.10 2.92
CA GLU A 110 -18.22 -12.90 1.80
C GLU A 110 -18.54 -11.41 1.57
N TRP A 111 -18.77 -11.05 0.32
CA TRP A 111 -19.08 -9.66 -0.06
C TRP A 111 -20.37 -9.18 0.61
N LYS A 112 -20.26 -8.09 1.39
CA LYS A 112 -21.35 -7.44 2.14
C LYS A 112 -21.92 -8.30 3.28
N SER A 113 -21.21 -9.35 3.71
CA SER A 113 -21.55 -10.07 4.94
C SER A 113 -21.20 -9.26 6.19
N GLU A 114 -21.62 -9.75 7.37
CA GLU A 114 -21.24 -9.19 8.66
C GLU A 114 -19.72 -9.22 8.87
N GLN A 115 -19.02 -10.24 8.37
CA GLN A 115 -17.56 -10.33 8.44
C GLN A 115 -16.89 -9.23 7.60
N HIS A 116 -17.45 -8.92 6.42
CA HIS A 116 -16.94 -7.80 5.62
C HIS A 116 -17.21 -6.47 6.32
N LEU A 117 -18.39 -6.30 6.91
CA LEU A 117 -18.73 -5.10 7.67
C LEU A 117 -17.80 -4.90 8.89
N ALA A 118 -17.33 -6.00 9.50
CA ALA A 118 -16.39 -5.97 10.61
C ALA A 118 -14.99 -5.48 10.22
N ILE A 119 -14.56 -5.68 8.96
CA ILE A 119 -13.25 -5.21 8.47
C ILE A 119 -13.34 -3.88 7.71
N HIS A 120 -14.53 -3.50 7.23
CA HIS A 120 -14.76 -2.25 6.53
C HIS A 120 -16.16 -1.70 6.86
N PRO A 121 -16.29 -0.51 7.48
CA PRO A 121 -17.58 0.00 7.98
C PRO A 121 -18.64 0.25 6.89
N PHE A 122 -18.21 0.44 5.64
CA PHE A 122 -19.09 0.55 4.46
C PHE A 122 -19.09 -0.67 3.53
N SER A 123 -18.48 -1.79 3.94
CA SER A 123 -18.30 -3.00 3.11
C SER A 123 -17.76 -2.70 1.70
N ARG A 124 -16.64 -1.98 1.63
CA ARG A 124 -15.94 -1.66 0.38
C ARG A 124 -14.55 -2.31 0.35
N MET A 125 -13.97 -2.30 -0.83
CA MET A 125 -12.59 -2.71 -1.09
C MET A 125 -11.76 -1.50 -1.56
N PRO A 126 -10.43 -1.51 -1.38
CA PRO A 126 -9.62 -2.55 -0.73
C PRO A 126 -9.67 -2.52 0.80
N VAL A 127 -9.33 -3.65 1.42
CA VAL A 127 -8.89 -3.74 2.83
C VAL A 127 -7.55 -4.46 2.88
N LEU A 128 -6.58 -3.92 3.61
CA LEU A 128 -5.33 -4.60 3.93
C LEU A 128 -5.53 -5.47 5.17
N LEU A 129 -5.17 -6.74 5.04
CA LEU A 129 -5.26 -7.75 6.09
C LEU A 129 -3.86 -8.30 6.37
N GLN A 130 -3.33 -8.05 7.58
CA GLN A 130 -1.97 -8.39 7.97
C GLN A 130 -1.93 -8.91 9.42
N GLY A 131 -2.05 -10.23 9.61
CA GLY A 131 -2.16 -10.81 10.95
C GLY A 131 -3.43 -10.34 11.66
N ASP A 132 -3.28 -9.62 12.77
CA ASP A 132 -4.39 -8.97 13.50
C ASP A 132 -4.63 -7.51 13.07
N PHE A 133 -3.76 -6.97 12.21
CA PHE A 133 -3.90 -5.62 11.70
C PHE A 133 -4.81 -5.59 10.48
N VAL A 134 -5.87 -4.79 10.56
CA VAL A 134 -6.87 -4.58 9.51
C VAL A 134 -6.93 -3.09 9.22
N LEU A 135 -6.74 -2.72 7.96
CA LEU A 135 -6.76 -1.32 7.53
C LEU A 135 -7.60 -1.15 6.27
N ALA A 136 -8.64 -0.32 6.37
CA ALA A 136 -9.47 0.11 5.25
C ALA A 136 -8.98 1.45 4.67
N GLU A 137 -9.58 1.84 3.54
CA GLU A 137 -9.27 3.07 2.77
C GLU A 137 -7.95 3.01 2.00
N SER A 138 -8.02 3.10 0.66
CA SER A 138 -6.87 2.93 -0.24
C SER A 138 -5.74 3.93 0.02
N VAL A 139 -6.06 5.20 0.28
CA VAL A 139 -5.05 6.23 0.60
C VAL A 139 -4.33 5.91 1.91
N ALA A 140 -5.06 5.48 2.94
CA ALA A 140 -4.47 5.13 4.23
C ALA A 140 -3.59 3.87 4.11
N ILE A 141 -4.04 2.87 3.36
CA ILE A 141 -3.27 1.66 3.08
C ILE A 141 -1.98 1.99 2.33
N CYS A 142 -2.06 2.75 1.23
CA CYS A 142 -0.88 3.10 0.43
C CYS A 142 0.11 3.95 1.24
N GLN A 143 -0.37 4.89 2.06
CA GLN A 143 0.48 5.67 2.95
C GLN A 143 1.14 4.78 4.02
N TYR A 144 0.41 3.86 4.64
CA TYR A 144 0.96 2.90 5.60
C TYR A 144 2.08 2.06 4.99
N LEU A 145 1.85 1.48 3.81
CA LEU A 145 2.86 0.70 3.09
C LEU A 145 4.08 1.56 2.74
N ALA A 146 3.86 2.78 2.24
CA ALA A 146 4.93 3.71 1.92
C ALA A 146 5.79 4.10 3.14
N LEU A 147 5.20 4.19 4.33
CA LEU A 147 5.94 4.40 5.59
C LEU A 147 6.80 3.19 5.99
N GLN A 148 6.49 1.99 5.49
CA GLN A 148 7.30 0.80 5.72
C GLN A 148 8.47 0.66 4.74
N ASP A 149 8.50 1.44 3.65
CA ASP A 149 9.54 1.35 2.61
C ASP A 149 10.93 1.54 3.24
N PRO A 150 11.78 0.51 3.26
CA PRO A 150 13.10 0.60 3.88
C PRO A 150 14.02 1.59 3.18
N GLN A 151 13.73 1.93 1.92
CA GLN A 151 14.52 2.86 1.11
C GLN A 151 13.97 4.29 1.12
N GLN A 152 12.84 4.55 1.80
CA GLN A 152 12.21 5.88 1.90
C GLN A 152 11.99 6.56 0.53
N ARG A 153 11.63 5.77 -0.49
CA ARG A 153 11.46 6.25 -1.87
C ARG A 153 10.11 6.93 -2.10
N ILE A 154 9.09 6.51 -1.35
CA ILE A 154 7.68 6.76 -1.71
C ILE A 154 7.04 7.91 -0.90
N ILE A 155 7.50 8.13 0.34
CA ILE A 155 7.07 9.25 1.17
C ILE A 155 8.25 10.20 1.33
N ALA A 156 8.00 11.50 1.14
CA ALA A 156 9.03 12.52 1.32
C ALA A 156 9.40 12.68 2.80
N ASP A 157 10.64 13.07 3.10
CA ASP A 157 11.06 13.36 4.49
C ASP A 157 10.52 14.70 5.01
N ASP A 158 10.38 15.68 4.12
CA ASP A 158 9.89 17.01 4.47
C ASP A 158 8.38 17.00 4.78
N PRO A 159 7.93 17.46 5.97
CA PRO A 159 6.53 17.44 6.35
C PRO A 159 5.60 18.23 5.41
N GLN A 160 6.08 19.31 4.78
CA GLN A 160 5.25 20.06 3.84
C GLN A 160 5.03 19.24 2.57
N GLN A 161 6.08 18.59 2.07
CA GLN A 161 5.98 17.72 0.91
C GLN A 161 5.13 16.46 1.21
N GLN A 162 5.17 15.91 2.42
CA GLN A 162 4.25 14.85 2.84
C GLN A 162 2.79 15.32 2.79
N ALA A 163 2.51 16.55 3.23
CA ALA A 163 1.16 17.12 3.16
C ALA A 163 0.70 17.29 1.71
N VAL A 164 1.59 17.70 0.79
CA VAL A 164 1.30 17.78 -0.66
C VAL A 164 1.02 16.39 -1.25
N GLN A 165 1.80 15.37 -0.91
CA GLN A 165 1.55 13.99 -1.33
C GLN A 165 0.17 13.50 -0.85
N LEU A 166 -0.16 13.72 0.43
CA LEU A 166 -1.46 13.34 0.99
C LEU A 166 -2.61 14.12 0.33
N GLN A 167 -2.44 15.43 0.09
CA GLN A 167 -3.43 16.26 -0.60
C GLN A 167 -3.77 15.68 -1.98
N TRP A 168 -2.76 15.38 -2.79
CA TRP A 168 -2.97 14.84 -4.14
C TRP A 168 -3.52 13.41 -4.12
N ALA A 169 -3.11 12.58 -3.16
CA ALA A 169 -3.69 11.26 -2.98
C ALA A 169 -5.20 11.33 -2.65
N LEU A 170 -5.60 12.27 -1.78
CA LEU A 170 -7.01 12.48 -1.44
C LEU A 170 -7.81 13.08 -2.60
N LEU A 171 -7.25 14.02 -3.34
CA LEU A 171 -7.88 14.56 -4.56
C LEU A 171 -8.05 13.46 -5.63
N ALA A 172 -7.05 12.59 -5.79
CA ALA A 172 -7.11 11.45 -6.68
C ALA A 172 -8.22 10.46 -6.28
N ALA A 173 -8.26 10.06 -5.00
CA ALA A 173 -9.24 9.11 -4.49
C ALA A 173 -10.68 9.65 -4.44
N LYS A 174 -10.86 10.98 -4.32
CA LYS A 174 -12.18 11.59 -4.17
C LYS A 174 -12.66 12.26 -5.42
N GLU A 175 -12.04 13.37 -5.82
CA GLU A 175 -12.56 14.23 -6.88
C GLU A 175 -12.29 13.62 -8.27
N ILE A 176 -11.05 13.16 -8.50
CA ILE A 176 -10.65 12.61 -9.80
C ILE A 176 -11.33 11.25 -10.05
N ASP A 177 -11.30 10.32 -9.09
CA ASP A 177 -12.03 9.04 -9.18
C ASP A 177 -13.53 9.26 -9.39
N ARG A 178 -14.14 10.19 -8.66
CA ARG A 178 -15.57 10.48 -8.80
C ARG A 178 -15.91 10.99 -10.20
N GLY A 179 -15.11 11.90 -10.75
CA GLY A 179 -15.32 12.46 -12.08
C GLY A 179 -15.10 11.45 -13.20
N ILE A 180 -13.97 10.74 -13.18
CA ILE A 180 -13.56 9.81 -14.26
C ILE A 180 -14.25 8.46 -14.13
N ILE A 181 -14.18 7.83 -12.96
CA ILE A 181 -14.67 6.45 -12.77
C ILE A 181 -16.13 6.50 -12.39
N ARG A 182 -16.48 7.02 -11.20
CA ARG A 182 -17.80 6.80 -10.59
C ARG A 182 -18.96 7.43 -11.36
N ARG A 183 -18.75 8.61 -11.94
CA ARG A 183 -19.79 9.33 -12.69
C ARG A 183 -19.78 9.04 -14.19
N TYR A 184 -18.67 8.56 -14.73
CA TYR A 184 -18.51 8.46 -16.17
C TYR A 184 -18.22 7.02 -16.62
N LEU A 185 -17.04 6.47 -16.33
CA LEU A 185 -16.63 5.16 -16.86
C LEU A 185 -17.41 3.99 -16.25
N LEU A 186 -17.83 4.08 -14.98
CA LEU A 186 -18.47 2.97 -14.24
C LEU A 186 -19.70 2.42 -14.96
N GLU A 187 -20.40 3.24 -15.73
CA GLU A 187 -21.56 2.84 -16.53
C GLU A 187 -21.25 1.74 -17.55
N LEU A 188 -20.00 1.67 -18.03
CA LEU A 188 -19.56 0.64 -18.98
C LEU A 188 -19.35 -0.72 -18.31
N VAL A 189 -19.07 -0.73 -17.00
CA VAL A 189 -18.72 -1.94 -16.23
C VAL A 189 -19.89 -2.42 -15.38
N MET A 190 -20.66 -1.48 -14.81
CA MET A 190 -21.88 -1.73 -14.06
C MET A 190 -23.02 -0.90 -14.66
N PRO A 191 -23.60 -1.37 -15.78
CA PRO A 191 -24.62 -0.62 -16.49
C PRO A 191 -25.89 -0.46 -15.67
N THR A 192 -26.52 0.70 -15.79
CA THR A 192 -27.78 1.04 -15.13
C THR A 192 -28.90 1.39 -16.10
N GLY A 193 -28.60 1.41 -17.40
CA GLY A 193 -29.58 1.61 -18.45
C GLY A 193 -30.45 0.37 -18.69
N GLU A 194 -31.37 0.51 -19.64
CA GLU A 194 -32.33 -0.55 -19.98
C GLU A 194 -31.63 -1.81 -20.49
N ASN A 195 -32.18 -2.98 -20.13
CA ASN A 195 -31.69 -4.29 -20.53
C ASN A 195 -30.21 -4.55 -20.18
N GLY A 196 -29.71 -3.93 -19.10
CA GLY A 196 -28.32 -4.09 -18.67
C GLY A 196 -27.30 -3.43 -19.61
N LYS A 197 -27.72 -2.46 -20.44
CA LYS A 197 -26.84 -1.70 -21.32
C LYS A 197 -26.41 -0.38 -20.67
N PRO A 198 -25.23 0.17 -21.03
CA PRO A 198 -24.80 1.47 -20.54
C PRO A 198 -25.79 2.60 -20.88
N ASP A 199 -26.15 3.45 -19.91
CA ASP A 199 -26.85 4.71 -20.16
C ASP A 199 -25.88 5.76 -20.73
N PHE A 200 -25.67 5.70 -22.04
CA PHE A 200 -24.80 6.65 -22.75
C PHE A 200 -25.28 8.10 -22.63
N ALA A 201 -26.60 8.35 -22.52
CA ALA A 201 -27.10 9.71 -22.35
C ALA A 201 -26.64 10.30 -21.01
N ARG A 202 -26.68 9.50 -19.93
CA ARG A 202 -26.13 9.88 -18.63
C ARG A 202 -24.63 10.07 -18.67
N MET A 203 -23.89 9.17 -19.31
CA MET A 203 -22.45 9.34 -19.50
C MET A 203 -22.15 10.69 -20.18
N MET A 204 -22.81 11.00 -21.30
CA MET A 204 -22.58 12.24 -22.04
C MET A 204 -22.95 13.49 -21.23
N ARG A 205 -23.99 13.44 -20.36
CA ARG A 205 -24.28 14.51 -19.40
C ARG A 205 -23.18 14.72 -18.37
N ASN A 206 -22.49 13.65 -17.96
CA ASN A 206 -21.40 13.70 -16.98
C ASN A 206 -20.02 13.95 -17.61
N LYS A 207 -19.89 13.85 -18.95
CA LYS A 207 -18.62 14.04 -19.66
C LYS A 207 -17.96 15.40 -19.37
N PRO A 208 -18.67 16.54 -19.26
CA PRO A 208 -18.05 17.82 -18.89
C PRO A 208 -17.33 17.79 -17.53
N ASP A 209 -17.92 17.13 -16.52
CA ASP A 209 -17.27 16.96 -15.20
C ASP A 209 -15.99 16.13 -15.32
N ALA A 210 -16.03 15.05 -16.11
CA ALA A 210 -14.87 14.20 -16.36
C ALA A 210 -13.73 14.98 -17.09
N LEU A 211 -14.08 15.79 -18.09
CA LEU A 211 -13.12 16.66 -18.78
C LEU A 211 -12.53 17.72 -17.83
N ALA A 212 -13.32 18.27 -16.92
CA ALA A 212 -12.84 19.26 -15.95
C ALA A 212 -11.78 18.67 -15.00
N VAL A 213 -11.99 17.44 -14.49
CA VAL A 213 -10.98 16.79 -13.62
C VAL A 213 -9.74 16.36 -14.41
N VAL A 214 -9.89 15.91 -15.66
CA VAL A 214 -8.75 15.64 -16.55
C VAL A 214 -7.89 16.89 -16.75
N ALA A 215 -8.51 18.04 -17.01
CA ALA A 215 -7.79 19.30 -17.19
C ALA A 215 -7.03 19.75 -15.92
N VAL A 216 -7.52 19.41 -14.72
CA VAL A 216 -6.79 19.65 -13.46
C VAL A 216 -5.54 18.78 -13.39
N VAL A 217 -5.65 17.50 -13.73
CA VAL A 217 -4.51 16.57 -13.76
C VAL A 217 -3.47 17.01 -14.80
N GLU A 218 -3.90 17.36 -16.01
CA GLU A 218 -2.98 17.85 -17.07
C GLU A 218 -2.23 19.11 -16.64
N ARG A 219 -2.92 20.06 -15.99
CA ARG A 219 -2.29 21.29 -15.49
C ARG A 219 -1.27 21.01 -14.39
N GLN A 220 -1.48 19.99 -13.58
CA GLN A 220 -0.54 19.60 -12.54
C GLN A 220 0.69 18.91 -13.16
N LEU A 221 0.46 17.94 -14.04
CA LEU A 221 1.53 17.19 -14.71
C LEU A 221 2.32 18.03 -15.73
N SER A 222 1.78 19.15 -16.22
CA SER A 222 2.57 20.08 -17.06
C SER A 222 3.65 20.84 -16.30
N LYS A 223 3.61 20.82 -14.97
CA LYS A 223 4.56 21.51 -14.09
C LYS A 223 5.48 20.56 -13.33
N HIS A 224 5.09 19.30 -13.21
CA HIS A 224 5.72 18.33 -12.32
C HIS A 224 5.79 16.97 -13.00
N LYS A 225 6.87 16.22 -12.74
CA LYS A 225 7.05 14.88 -13.30
C LYS A 225 6.01 13.87 -12.79
N TYR A 226 5.61 14.01 -11.54
CA TYR A 226 4.64 13.19 -10.82
C TYR A 226 3.53 14.06 -10.23
N ILE A 227 2.39 13.47 -9.82
CA ILE A 227 1.22 14.27 -9.44
C ILE A 227 1.51 15.20 -8.25
N ALA A 228 2.36 14.74 -7.33
CA ALA A 228 2.71 15.45 -6.11
C ALA A 228 4.06 16.21 -6.18
N GLY A 229 4.74 16.25 -7.32
CA GLY A 229 6.05 16.89 -7.46
C GLY A 229 6.98 16.15 -8.42
N ASP A 230 8.29 16.19 -8.16
CA ASP A 230 9.29 15.64 -9.10
C ASP A 230 9.78 14.23 -8.75
N SER A 231 9.26 13.65 -7.67
CA SER A 231 9.53 12.28 -7.23
C SER A 231 8.24 11.46 -7.15
N LEU A 232 8.34 10.19 -7.52
CA LEU A 232 7.24 9.23 -7.42
C LEU A 232 6.78 9.10 -5.96
N SER A 233 5.47 9.01 -5.74
CA SER A 233 4.88 8.95 -4.42
C SER A 233 3.65 8.05 -4.36
N PHE A 234 3.15 7.79 -3.16
CA PHE A 234 1.90 7.03 -3.00
C PHE A 234 0.69 7.74 -3.62
N ALA A 235 0.75 9.05 -3.86
CA ALA A 235 -0.30 9.78 -4.58
C ALA A 235 -0.42 9.31 -6.04
N ASP A 236 0.71 8.99 -6.67
CA ASP A 236 0.75 8.48 -8.03
C ASP A 236 0.12 7.09 -8.11
N PHE A 237 0.30 6.25 -7.09
CA PHE A 237 -0.30 4.91 -7.02
C PHE A 237 -1.83 4.95 -6.97
N ILE A 238 -2.39 5.93 -6.27
CA ILE A 238 -3.85 6.15 -6.21
C ILE A 238 -4.38 6.65 -7.56
N LEU A 239 -3.60 7.48 -8.27
CA LEU A 239 -4.02 8.12 -9.51
C LEU A 239 -3.90 7.21 -10.73
N LEU A 240 -2.79 6.47 -10.85
CA LEU A 240 -2.40 5.74 -12.06
C LEU A 240 -3.47 4.76 -12.58
N PRO A 241 -4.09 3.90 -11.75
CA PRO A 241 -5.13 2.99 -12.23
C PRO A 241 -6.35 3.71 -12.82
N THR A 242 -6.73 4.85 -12.23
CA THR A 242 -7.85 5.68 -12.71
C THR A 242 -7.53 6.28 -14.08
N LEU A 243 -6.32 6.83 -14.25
CA LEU A 243 -5.88 7.38 -15.54
C LEU A 243 -5.72 6.27 -16.59
N HIS A 244 -5.15 5.12 -16.23
CA HIS A 244 -5.02 3.97 -17.13
C HIS A 244 -6.37 3.53 -17.69
N TYR A 245 -7.40 3.44 -16.84
CA TYR A 245 -8.75 3.15 -17.31
C TYR A 245 -9.31 4.22 -18.25
N SER A 246 -9.07 5.51 -17.96
CA SER A 246 -9.53 6.59 -18.83
C SER A 246 -8.97 6.51 -20.25
N LEU A 247 -7.76 5.94 -20.43
CA LEU A 247 -7.14 5.76 -21.73
C LEU A 247 -7.78 4.65 -22.57
N ARG A 248 -8.56 3.74 -21.95
CA ARG A 248 -9.30 2.68 -22.65
C ARG A 248 -10.57 3.22 -23.34
N LEU A 249 -11.01 4.45 -23.02
CA LEU A 249 -12.18 5.07 -23.63
C LEU A 249 -11.89 5.53 -25.07
N GLN A 250 -12.76 5.15 -26.00
CA GLN A 250 -12.61 5.38 -27.43
C GLN A 250 -13.73 6.28 -27.99
N ASN A 251 -13.53 6.79 -29.20
CA ASN A 251 -14.51 7.58 -29.96
C ASN A 251 -15.08 8.75 -29.13
N ASP A 252 -16.39 8.98 -29.22
CA ASP A 252 -17.09 10.05 -28.50
C ASP A 252 -17.09 9.88 -26.97
N LEU A 253 -16.61 8.76 -26.44
CA LEU A 253 -16.43 8.56 -25.00
C LEU A 253 -15.04 8.98 -24.50
N SER A 254 -14.11 9.27 -25.41
CA SER A 254 -12.76 9.67 -25.01
C SER A 254 -12.78 11.01 -24.26
N ILE A 255 -12.08 11.04 -23.13
CA ILE A 255 -11.86 12.22 -22.28
C ILE A 255 -10.38 12.61 -22.19
N VAL A 256 -9.49 11.80 -22.77
CA VAL A 256 -8.04 12.07 -22.83
C VAL A 256 -7.60 12.09 -24.30
N THR A 257 -7.23 13.28 -24.77
CA THR A 257 -6.84 13.50 -26.16
C THR A 257 -5.56 12.75 -26.53
N PRO A 258 -5.30 12.48 -27.82
CA PRO A 258 -4.06 11.82 -28.24
C PRO A 258 -2.78 12.59 -27.87
N GLN A 259 -2.84 13.92 -27.73
CA GLN A 259 -1.71 14.79 -27.38
C GLN A 259 -1.61 15.08 -25.87
N SER A 260 -2.46 14.46 -25.05
CA SER A 260 -2.49 14.70 -23.61
C SER A 260 -1.23 14.18 -22.92
N ILE A 261 -0.64 15.00 -22.04
CA ILE A 261 0.48 14.61 -21.18
C ILE A 261 0.14 13.44 -20.24
N ILE A 262 -1.15 13.18 -19.98
CA ILE A 262 -1.59 12.00 -19.22
C ILE A 262 -1.18 10.71 -19.91
N ARG A 263 -1.18 10.67 -21.24
CA ARG A 263 -0.73 9.49 -21.99
C ARG A 263 0.75 9.23 -21.75
N ASP A 264 1.57 10.26 -21.82
CA ASP A 264 3.02 10.17 -21.57
C ASP A 264 3.31 9.78 -20.12
N TYR A 265 2.55 10.33 -19.18
CA TYR A 265 2.63 10.01 -17.77
C TYR A 265 2.32 8.53 -17.49
N VAL A 266 1.20 8.02 -18.03
CA VAL A 266 0.83 6.60 -17.88
C VAL A 266 1.81 5.69 -18.64
N ALA A 267 2.24 6.06 -19.84
CA ALA A 267 3.22 5.31 -20.62
C ALA A 267 4.55 5.18 -19.87
N SER A 268 5.02 6.28 -19.26
CA SER A 268 6.23 6.29 -18.45
C SER A 268 6.08 5.36 -17.24
N ALA A 269 4.95 5.38 -16.55
CA ALA A 269 4.68 4.47 -15.44
C ALA A 269 4.68 2.99 -15.86
N LEU A 270 4.12 2.66 -17.03
CA LEU A 270 4.09 1.29 -17.56
C LEU A 270 5.49 0.73 -17.89
N THR A 271 6.52 1.58 -18.03
CA THR A 271 7.91 1.13 -18.18
C THR A 271 8.57 0.72 -16.86
N LEU A 272 7.96 1.05 -15.72
CA LEU A 272 8.49 0.67 -14.42
C LEU A 272 8.26 -0.84 -14.18
N PRO A 273 9.25 -1.57 -13.61
CA PRO A 273 9.13 -3.01 -13.40
C PRO A 273 7.86 -3.40 -12.63
N GLY A 274 7.11 -4.38 -13.12
CA GLY A 274 5.89 -4.90 -12.49
C GLY A 274 4.62 -4.04 -12.64
N VAL A 275 4.72 -2.77 -13.04
CA VAL A 275 3.54 -1.89 -13.15
C VAL A 275 2.59 -2.34 -14.26
N ALA A 276 3.13 -2.79 -15.40
CA ALA A 276 2.32 -3.29 -16.50
C ALA A 276 1.48 -4.52 -16.10
N ASP A 277 2.05 -5.42 -15.29
CA ASP A 277 1.36 -6.64 -14.82
C ASP A 277 0.13 -6.31 -13.97
N ILE A 278 0.21 -5.23 -13.18
CA ILE A 278 -0.90 -4.75 -12.34
C ILE A 278 -1.94 -3.99 -13.17
N LEU A 279 -1.51 -3.07 -14.05
CA LEU A 279 -2.42 -2.15 -14.73
C LEU A 279 -3.11 -2.77 -15.96
N ASN A 280 -2.44 -3.67 -16.68
CA ASN A 280 -2.95 -4.27 -17.92
C ASN A 280 -3.87 -5.48 -17.69
N TYR A 281 -4.40 -5.68 -16.49
CA TYR A 281 -5.39 -6.72 -16.25
C TYR A 281 -6.57 -6.62 -17.25
N GLU A 282 -6.83 -7.75 -17.92
CA GLU A 282 -7.74 -7.90 -19.07
C GLU A 282 -9.16 -8.33 -18.68
N GLY A 283 -9.48 -8.46 -17.39
CA GLY A 283 -10.79 -8.96 -16.93
C GLY A 283 -11.95 -7.96 -16.96
N LEU A 284 -11.86 -6.87 -17.75
CA LEU A 284 -12.91 -5.88 -17.99
C LEU A 284 -12.93 -5.43 -19.45
#